data_AF-A0A7S2CAR0-F1
#
_entry.id   AF-A0A7S2CAR0-F1
#
_cell.length_a   1.000
_cell.length_b   1.000
_cell.length_c   1.000
_cell.angle_alpha   90.00
_cell.angle_beta   90.00
_cell.angle_gamma   90.00
#
_symmetry.space_group_name_H-M   'P 1'
#
loop_
_entity.id
_entity.type
_entity.pdbx_description
1 polymer ?
#
loop_
_entity_poly.entity_id
_entity_poly.type
_entity_poly.pdbx_seq_one_letter_code
_entity_poly.pdbx_strand_id
1 'polypeptide(L)'
;AAMNAPLLKNDQLPAATAPAVELGVLSEGYAPDAMTDCQGDQRVSIVPEVAAQFLKDGYGVIVEKGAGAYSGFSDAAYQEVGCRIAERRTVCQKAQMLFAIQPPA
;
A
#
# COMPACT_ATOMS: atom_id res chain seq x y z
N ALA A 1 30.03 0.57 -19.58
CA ALA A 1 29.36 -0.57 -18.92
C ALA A 1 28.69 -0.03 -17.66
N ALA A 2 27.36 -0.10 -17.56
CA ALA A 2 26.63 0.41 -16.40
C ALA A 2 26.92 -0.50 -15.20
N MET A 3 27.58 0.06 -14.17
CA MET A 3 27.80 -0.63 -12.90
C MET A 3 26.49 -0.63 -12.12
N ASN A 4 25.72 -1.72 -12.20
CA ASN A 4 24.62 -1.94 -11.26
C ASN A 4 25.24 -2.25 -9.90
N ALA A 5 25.09 -1.35 -8.93
CA ALA A 5 25.40 -1.65 -7.54
C ALA A 5 24.53 -2.84 -7.10
N PRO A 6 25.11 -3.90 -6.51
CA PRO A 6 24.33 -5.03 -6.05
C PRO A 6 23.40 -4.56 -4.93
N LEU A 7 22.10 -4.82 -5.09
CA LEU A 7 21.14 -4.65 -4.00
C LEU A 7 21.61 -5.51 -2.82
N LEU A 8 21.80 -4.90 -1.66
CA LEU A 8 22.06 -5.68 -0.44
C LEU A 8 20.84 -6.56 -0.17
N LYS A 9 21.10 -7.81 0.23
CA LYS A 9 20.05 -8.71 0.68
C LYS A 9 19.45 -8.10 1.94
N ASN A 10 18.12 -8.04 2.00
CA ASN A 10 17.41 -7.57 3.20
C ASN A 10 17.95 -8.32 4.44
N ASP A 11 18.21 -7.58 5.53
CA ASP A 11 19.03 -8.00 6.67
C ASP A 11 18.40 -9.10 7.55
N GLN A 12 17.35 -9.78 7.07
CA GLN A 12 16.65 -10.89 7.72
C GLN A 12 16.36 -10.63 9.21
N LEU A 13 15.75 -9.48 9.49
CA LEU A 13 15.23 -9.20 10.83
C LEU A 13 14.35 -10.37 11.30
N PRO A 14 14.45 -10.79 12.57
CA PRO A 14 13.67 -11.91 13.08
C PRO A 14 12.19 -11.65 12.85
N ALA A 15 11.48 -12.65 12.31
CA ALA A 15 10.04 -12.59 12.09
C ALA A 15 9.33 -12.31 13.43
N ALA A 16 8.92 -11.06 13.64
CA ALA A 16 8.22 -10.67 14.85
C ALA A 16 6.82 -11.29 14.87
N THR A 17 6.36 -11.72 16.05
CA THR A 17 5.05 -12.36 16.28
C THR A 17 3.85 -11.45 15.95
N ALA A 18 4.12 -10.15 15.76
CA ALA A 18 3.26 -9.15 15.15
C ALA A 18 4.16 -8.24 14.30
N PRO A 19 3.69 -7.67 13.18
CA PRO A 19 4.53 -6.80 12.37
C PRO A 19 5.02 -5.63 13.23
N ALA A 20 6.34 -5.42 13.28
CA ALA A 20 6.93 -4.35 14.08
C ALA A 20 6.47 -2.97 13.60
N VAL A 21 6.14 -2.86 12.31
CA VAL A 21 5.60 -1.65 11.66
C VAL A 21 4.50 -2.06 10.67
N GLU A 22 3.39 -1.34 10.74
CA GLU A 22 2.24 -1.42 9.86
C GLU A 22 2.27 -0.27 8.85
N LEU A 23 2.31 -0.63 7.57
CA LEU A 23 2.27 0.27 6.43
C LEU A 23 0.82 0.42 5.95
N GLY A 24 0.38 1.66 5.75
CA GLY A 24 -0.96 2.00 5.27
C GLY A 24 -0.93 2.50 3.83
N VAL A 25 -1.78 1.94 2.97
CA VAL A 25 -1.97 2.40 1.59
C VAL A 25 -3.33 3.10 1.50
N LEU A 26 -3.35 4.36 1.08
CA LEU A 26 -4.58 5.13 0.94
C LEU A 26 -5.10 5.12 -0.50
N SER A 27 -6.42 5.29 -0.63
CA SER A 27 -7.04 5.60 -1.92
C SER A 27 -6.73 7.03 -2.32
N GLU A 28 -6.39 7.23 -3.59
CA GLU A 28 -6.05 8.54 -4.16
C GLU A 28 -7.28 9.40 -4.49
N GLY A 29 -8.47 8.96 -4.09
CA GLY A 29 -9.70 9.75 -4.17
C GLY A 29 -10.20 9.99 -5.59
N TYR A 30 -9.72 9.24 -6.59
CA TYR A 30 -10.25 9.33 -7.95
C TYR A 30 -11.72 8.92 -7.99
N ALA A 31 -12.57 9.88 -8.34
CA ALA A 31 -14.01 9.72 -8.44
C ALA A 31 -14.49 10.36 -9.74
N PRO A 32 -14.60 9.59 -10.85
CA PRO A 32 -14.94 10.14 -12.16
C PRO A 32 -16.37 10.68 -12.24
N ASP A 33 -17.26 10.18 -11.37
CA ASP A 33 -18.67 10.61 -11.27
C ASP A 33 -18.88 11.75 -10.26
N ALA A 34 -17.85 12.20 -9.55
CA ALA A 34 -17.97 13.29 -8.59
C ALA A 34 -17.94 14.64 -9.31
N MET A 35 -18.93 15.49 -9.03
CA MET A 35 -19.11 16.83 -9.61
C MET A 35 -18.04 17.87 -9.20
N THR A 36 -16.94 17.43 -8.58
CA THR A 36 -15.94 18.30 -7.93
C THR A 36 -14.63 18.29 -8.72
N ASP A 37 -14.01 19.46 -8.86
CA ASP A 37 -12.73 19.73 -9.57
C ASP A 37 -11.51 18.95 -9.05
N CYS A 38 -11.67 18.10 -8.02
CA CYS A 38 -10.66 17.18 -7.55
C CYS A 38 -10.62 15.91 -8.43
N GLN A 39 -9.94 16.01 -9.57
CA GLN A 39 -9.51 14.85 -10.33
C GLN A 39 -8.44 14.13 -9.50
N GLY A 40 -8.84 13.19 -8.64
CA GLY A 40 -7.90 12.36 -7.86
C GLY A 40 -6.91 11.60 -8.76
N ASP A 41 -6.05 10.76 -8.18
CA ASP A 41 -5.07 9.99 -8.97
C ASP A 41 -5.62 8.59 -9.31
N GLN A 42 -5.45 8.14 -10.56
CA GLN A 42 -5.84 6.78 -10.95
C GLN A 42 -4.82 5.73 -10.51
N ARG A 43 -3.59 6.16 -10.18
CA ARG A 43 -2.50 5.30 -9.73
C ARG A 43 -2.68 4.94 -8.24
N VAL A 44 -1.90 3.98 -7.77
CA VAL A 44 -1.85 3.57 -6.36
C VAL A 44 -0.40 3.57 -5.90
N SER A 45 -0.16 3.97 -4.65
CA SER A 45 1.18 4.12 -4.11
C SER A 45 1.95 2.79 -3.97
N ILE A 46 1.25 1.68 -3.72
CA ILE A 46 1.82 0.33 -3.59
C ILE A 46 0.91 -0.67 -4.31
N VAL A 47 1.47 -1.44 -5.25
CA VAL A 47 0.79 -2.53 -5.96
C VAL A 47 0.91 -3.86 -5.18
N PRO A 48 0.03 -4.86 -5.43
CA PRO A 48 0.04 -6.13 -4.67
C PRO A 48 1.39 -6.85 -4.67
N GLU A 49 2.14 -6.81 -5.78
CA GLU A 49 3.47 -7.43 -5.89
C GLU A 49 4.47 -6.82 -4.89
N VAL A 50 4.47 -5.50 -4.76
CA VAL A 50 5.36 -4.78 -3.83
C VAL A 50 4.89 -4.99 -2.39
N ALA A 51 3.58 -5.02 -2.16
CA ALA A 51 3.02 -5.34 -0.84
C ALA A 51 3.43 -6.74 -0.37
N ALA A 52 3.45 -7.73 -1.27
CA ALA A 52 3.94 -9.07 -0.98
C ALA A 52 5.41 -9.08 -0.55
N GLN A 53 6.24 -8.21 -1.12
CA GLN A 53 7.63 -8.07 -0.71
C GLN A 53 7.75 -7.47 0.69
N PHE A 54 6.97 -6.44 1.02
CA PHE A 54 6.95 -5.88 2.38
C PHE A 54 6.48 -6.90 3.43
N LEU A 55 5.47 -7.71 3.11
CA LEU A 55 5.02 -8.77 3.99
C LEU A 55 6.11 -9.82 4.24
N LYS A 56 6.88 -10.20 3.20
CA LYS A 56 8.04 -11.10 3.33
C LYS A 56 9.15 -10.52 4.21
N ASP A 57 9.32 -9.20 4.16
CA ASP A 57 10.31 -8.48 4.95
C ASP A 57 9.88 -8.26 6.42
N GLY A 58 8.68 -8.72 6.80
CA GLY A 58 8.16 -8.70 8.17
C GLY A 58 7.30 -7.49 8.52
N TYR A 59 6.93 -6.67 7.54
CA TYR A 59 6.00 -5.56 7.73
C TYR A 59 4.55 -6.05 7.68
N GLY A 60 3.65 -5.28 8.31
CA GLY A 60 2.21 -5.40 8.11
C GLY A 60 1.78 -4.45 7.01
N VAL A 61 0.84 -4.85 6.16
CA VAL A 61 0.28 -3.96 5.13
C VAL A 61 -1.24 -3.91 5.29
N ILE A 62 -1.76 -2.73 5.55
CA ILE A 62 -3.19 -2.43 5.59
C ILE A 62 -3.54 -1.46 4.45
N VAL A 63 -4.49 -1.85 3.62
CA VAL A 63 -4.86 -1.15 2.39
C VAL A 63 -6.28 -0.62 2.53
N GLU A 64 -6.47 0.64 2.16
CA GLU A 64 -7.80 1.23 2.06
C GLU A 64 -8.62 0.50 1.01
N LYS A 65 -9.86 0.17 1.36
CA LYS A 65 -10.82 -0.44 0.45
C LYS A 65 -10.93 0.35 -0.86
N GLY A 66 -10.69 -0.31 -1.99
CA GLY A 66 -10.76 0.28 -3.32
C GLY A 66 -9.54 1.12 -3.73
N ALA A 67 -8.46 1.17 -2.94
CA ALA A 67 -7.28 1.99 -3.26
C ALA A 67 -6.65 1.66 -4.63
N GLY A 68 -6.66 0.39 -5.02
CA GLY A 68 -6.09 -0.05 -6.30
C GLY A 68 -7.09 -0.11 -7.46
N ALA A 69 -8.37 0.18 -7.24
CA ALA A 69 -9.43 -0.14 -8.20
C ALA A 69 -9.21 0.52 -9.58
N TYR A 70 -8.79 1.79 -9.59
CA TYR A 70 -8.52 2.54 -10.81
C TYR A 70 -7.12 2.28 -11.41
N SER A 71 -6.26 1.58 -10.66
CA SER A 71 -4.96 1.08 -11.13
C SER A 71 -5.04 -0.36 -11.66
N GLY A 72 -6.22 -0.98 -11.69
CA GLY A 72 -6.41 -2.36 -12.14
C GLY A 72 -6.13 -3.43 -11.07
N PHE A 73 -6.06 -3.06 -9.79
CA PHE A 73 -5.83 -4.00 -8.68
C PHE A 73 -7.04 -4.06 -7.77
N SER A 74 -7.67 -5.24 -7.67
CA SER A 74 -8.81 -5.47 -6.79
C SER A 74 -8.37 -5.62 -5.33
N ASP A 75 -9.29 -5.34 -4.40
CA ASP A 75 -9.09 -5.62 -2.98
C ASP A 75 -8.73 -7.09 -2.72
N ALA A 76 -9.31 -8.01 -3.50
CA ALA A 76 -9.00 -9.44 -3.42
C ALA A 76 -7.52 -9.72 -3.76
N ALA A 77 -6.95 -9.06 -4.76
CA ALA A 77 -5.54 -9.24 -5.12
C ALA A 77 -4.59 -8.85 -3.97
N TYR A 78 -4.94 -7.82 -3.19
CA TYR A 78 -4.19 -7.46 -1.98
C TYR A 78 -4.39 -8.48 -0.85
N GLN A 79 -5.59 -9.02 -0.67
CA GLN A 79 -5.86 -10.05 0.33
C GLN A 79 -5.13 -11.36 0.03
N GLU A 80 -5.07 -11.77 -1.24
CA GLU A 80 -4.39 -12.99 -1.70
C GLU A 80 -2.90 -13.00 -1.37
N VAL A 81 -2.25 -11.82 -1.39
CA VAL A 81 -0.84 -11.69 -0.99
C VAL A 81 -0.65 -11.55 0.53
N GLY A 82 -1.73 -11.42 1.30
CA GLY A 82 -1.72 -11.33 2.77
C GLY A 82 -1.93 -9.93 3.35
N CYS A 83 -2.33 -8.94 2.54
CA CYS A 83 -2.67 -7.62 3.05
C CYS A 83 -4.03 -7.63 3.77
N ARG A 84 -4.25 -6.65 4.64
CA ARG A 84 -5.54 -6.41 5.29
C ARG A 84 -6.27 -5.28 4.59
N ILE A 85 -7.53 -5.49 4.23
CA ILE A 85 -8.38 -4.43 3.69
C ILE A 85 -9.16 -3.77 4.82
N ALA A 86 -9.20 -2.44 4.85
CA ALA A 86 -9.99 -1.71 5.83
C ALA A 86 -10.50 -0.37 5.28
N GLU A 87 -11.45 0.24 5.98
CA GLU A 87 -11.90 1.60 5.69
C GLU A 87 -10.78 2.61 6.02
N ARG A 88 -10.76 3.75 5.32
CA ARG A 88 -9.74 4.82 5.47
C ARG A 88 -9.43 5.15 6.92
N ARG A 89 -10.47 5.35 7.73
CA ARG A 89 -10.32 5.68 9.16
C ARG A 89 -9.48 4.64 9.90
N THR A 90 -9.71 3.36 9.64
CA THR A 90 -8.97 2.26 10.27
C THR A 90 -7.53 2.19 9.77
N VAL A 91 -7.29 2.44 8.48
CA VAL A 91 -5.94 2.54 7.90
C VAL A 91 -5.15 3.64 8.60
N CYS A 92 -5.70 4.86 8.65
CA CYS A 92 -5.04 5.99 9.31
C CYS A 92 -4.82 5.81 10.82
N GLN A 93 -5.65 5.01 11.49
CA GLN A 93 -5.52 4.74 12.92
C GLN A 93 -4.48 3.64 13.25
N LYS A 94 -4.32 2.65 12.36
CA LYS A 94 -3.49 1.46 12.64
C LYS A 94 -2.11 1.54 12.00
N ALA A 95 -1.98 2.22 10.87
CA ALA A 95 -0.70 2.37 10.19
C ALA A 95 0.21 3.33 10.95
N GLN A 96 1.49 2.98 11.08
CA GLN A 96 2.50 3.91 11.57
C GLN A 96 3.08 4.77 10.44
N MET A 97 2.99 4.29 9.19
CA MET A 97 3.43 5.03 8.00
C MET A 97 2.38 4.93 6.90
N LEU A 98 2.03 6.06 6.29
CA LEU A 98 1.03 6.15 5.23
C LEU A 98 1.70 6.44 3.88
N PHE A 99 1.29 5.71 2.85
CA PHE A 99 1.71 5.89 1.47
C PHE A 99 0.53 6.35 0.64
N ALA A 100 0.68 7.54 0.05
CA ALA A 100 -0.23 8.13 -0.90
C ALA A 100 0.58 8.82 -2.01
N ILE A 101 -0.01 9.00 -3.18
CA ILE A 101 0.61 9.71 -4.31
C ILE A 101 0.37 11.21 -4.17
N GLN A 102 -0.86 11.59 -3.88
CA GLN A 102 -1.22 12.98 -3.59
C GLN A 102 -1.24 13.24 -2.08
N PRO A 103 -1.08 14.50 -1.65
CA PRO A 103 -1.34 14.87 -0.26
C PRO A 103 -2.73 14.39 0.15
N PRO A 104 -2.87 13.71 1.31
CA PRO A 104 -4.17 13.31 1.79
C PRO A 104 -5.01 14.57 2.08
N ALA A 105 -6.29 14.53 1.67
CA ALA A 105 -7.26 15.61 1.88
C ALA A 105 -7.67 15.76 3.35
#